data_AF-A0A0R3MYX8-F1
#
_entry.id   AF-A0A0R3MYX8-F1
#
_cell.length_a   1.000
_cell.length_b   1.000
_cell.length_c   1.000
_cell.angle_alpha   90.00
_cell.angle_beta   90.00
_cell.angle_gamma   90.00
#
_symmetry.space_group_name_H-M   'P 1'
#
loop_
_entity.id
_entity.type
_entity.pdbx_description
1 polymer ?
#
loop_
_entity_poly.entity_id
_entity_poly.type
_entity_poly.pdbx_seq_one_letter_code
_entity_poly.pdbx_strand_id
1 'polypeptide(L)'
;MKIAPSILGALMAFVATAAMAQSPATPKKPPPPSENVPALGKSKSVGMCVGCEKPFDFPAHKQLLEGLADNPYIGELRMALYVQDIRHQFESKAHFDNCHFEGAQTYLMSLIEEAGRHASDALAAKNRGDTGAMTSAAKAAFFSPGQALHAVQDFYAHTNYAELQAPKVKEAGEIPVIAPWRKADQDKIADLRKAGLVSGYVFWGFPQDCPAGTISHRNLAKDSADTVSGKRLIPHLNNLSQFRLAVFLARQASLQLMEDAFQRWPVLKELNGPNVAFEILLDRRGL
;
A
#
# COMPACT_ATOMS: atom_id res chain seq x y z
N MET A 1 -57.89 -43.01 14.39
CA MET A 1 -58.03 -43.70 15.69
C MET A 1 -56.69 -43.57 16.39
N LYS A 2 -56.53 -42.76 17.45
CA LYS A 2 -56.95 -42.94 18.85
C LYS A 2 -56.29 -44.13 19.57
N ILE A 3 -55.55 -43.77 20.62
CA ILE A 3 -55.31 -44.45 21.91
C ILE A 3 -53.92 -45.09 22.12
N ALA A 4 -53.16 -44.48 23.03
CA ALA A 4 -52.05 -45.04 23.80
C ALA A 4 -52.58 -45.91 24.97
N PRO A 5 -51.71 -46.69 25.66
CA PRO A 5 -51.47 -46.41 27.10
C PRO A 5 -50.01 -46.70 27.53
N SER A 6 -49.36 -45.82 28.30
CA SER A 6 -49.29 -45.74 29.78
C SER A 6 -48.08 -46.50 30.39
N ILE A 7 -47.09 -45.76 30.91
CA ILE A 7 -46.79 -45.43 32.33
C ILE A 7 -45.93 -46.48 33.06
N LEU A 8 -44.70 -46.10 33.40
CA LEU A 8 -44.00 -46.26 34.70
C LEU A 8 -42.66 -45.49 34.53
N GLY A 9 -42.25 -44.52 35.32
CA GLY A 9 -42.40 -44.34 36.76
C GLY A 9 -40.99 -44.34 37.36
N ALA A 10 -40.31 -43.19 37.41
CA ALA A 10 -39.13 -43.01 38.25
C ALA A 10 -39.01 -41.54 38.67
N LEU A 11 -39.27 -41.35 39.96
CA LEU A 11 -39.10 -40.15 40.75
C LEU A 11 -37.59 -39.91 40.96
N MET A 12 -37.06 -38.74 40.62
CA MET A 12 -35.85 -38.22 41.26
C MET A 12 -36.06 -36.76 41.65
N ALA A 13 -35.87 -36.53 42.93
CA ALA A 13 -36.01 -35.24 43.60
C ALA A 13 -34.69 -34.46 43.55
N PHE A 14 -34.84 -33.16 43.26
CA PHE A 14 -34.08 -32.00 43.75
C PHE A 14 -32.54 -31.99 43.70
N VAL A 15 -32.00 -31.12 42.84
CA VAL A 15 -31.12 -30.01 43.29
C VAL A 15 -31.47 -28.76 42.48
N ALA A 16 -32.09 -27.76 43.11
CA ALA A 16 -32.25 -26.44 42.51
C ALA A 16 -30.95 -25.66 42.70
N THR A 17 -30.08 -25.68 41.68
CA THR A 17 -28.96 -24.73 41.61
C THR A 17 -29.50 -23.39 41.14
N ALA A 18 -29.50 -22.39 42.03
CA ALA A 18 -29.70 -21.00 41.67
C ALA A 18 -28.55 -20.56 40.76
N ALA A 19 -28.80 -20.51 39.45
CA ALA A 19 -27.92 -19.86 38.50
C ALA A 19 -28.03 -18.35 38.71
N MET A 20 -27.04 -17.76 39.41
CA MET A 20 -26.85 -16.32 39.36
C MET A 20 -26.49 -15.95 37.92
N ALA A 21 -27.37 -15.18 37.28
CA ALA A 21 -27.08 -14.51 36.03
C ALA A 21 -25.85 -13.61 36.23
N GLN A 22 -24.69 -14.05 35.75
CA GLN A 22 -23.56 -13.16 35.53
C GLN A 22 -23.91 -12.29 34.33
N SER A 23 -24.10 -10.99 34.56
CA SER A 23 -24.11 -10.01 33.50
C SER A 23 -22.88 -10.22 32.61
N PRO A 24 -23.03 -10.29 31.27
CA PRO A 24 -21.87 -10.36 30.40
C PRO A 24 -20.99 -9.14 30.69
N ALA A 25 -19.73 -9.38 31.05
CA ALA A 25 -18.76 -8.33 31.22
C ALA A 25 -18.70 -7.52 29.92
N THR A 26 -19.01 -6.23 30.01
CA THR A 26 -18.79 -5.30 28.92
C THR A 26 -17.33 -5.44 28.48
N PRO A 27 -17.04 -5.65 27.18
CA PRO A 27 -15.66 -5.73 26.72
C PRO A 27 -14.94 -4.46 27.17
N LYS A 28 -13.90 -4.61 28.00
CA LYS A 28 -13.05 -3.47 28.36
C LYS A 28 -12.50 -2.91 27.05
N LYS A 29 -12.84 -1.65 26.78
CA LYS A 29 -12.22 -0.90 25.68
C LYS A 29 -10.70 -1.03 25.82
N PRO A 30 -9.96 -1.36 24.74
CA PRO A 30 -8.51 -1.42 24.80
C PRO A 30 -7.96 -0.13 25.40
N PRO A 31 -6.92 -0.20 26.26
CA PRO A 31 -6.26 1.00 26.71
C PRO A 31 -5.82 1.81 25.49
N PRO A 32 -5.89 3.16 25.55
CA PRO A 32 -5.37 3.98 24.48
C PRO A 32 -3.90 3.60 24.24
N PRO A 33 -3.44 3.57 22.97
CA PRO A 33 -2.05 3.28 22.68
C PRO A 33 -1.14 4.24 23.45
N SER A 34 -0.03 3.70 23.96
CA SER A 34 0.97 4.45 24.73
C SER A 34 1.37 5.74 24.01
N GLU A 35 1.22 6.89 24.67
CA GLU A 35 1.64 8.23 24.17
C GLU A 35 3.14 8.34 23.91
N ASN A 36 3.94 7.38 24.39
CA ASN A 36 5.36 7.34 24.12
C ASN A 36 5.65 6.67 22.77
N VAL A 37 5.58 7.47 21.72
CA VAL A 37 6.28 7.17 20.46
C VAL A 37 7.78 7.25 20.74
N PRO A 38 8.57 6.17 20.61
CA PRO A 38 10.00 6.23 20.83
C PRO A 38 10.63 7.22 19.84
N ALA A 39 11.50 8.10 20.33
CA ALA A 39 12.25 9.02 19.48
C ALA A 39 13.01 8.24 18.41
N LEU A 40 12.74 8.58 17.14
CA LEU A 40 13.31 7.96 15.93
C LEU A 40 14.85 8.00 15.86
N GLY A 41 15.53 8.67 16.80
CA GLY A 41 16.98 8.85 16.86
C GLY A 41 17.77 7.81 17.66
N LYS A 42 17.17 6.73 18.19
CA LYS A 42 17.90 5.70 18.97
C LYS A 42 18.25 4.41 18.22
N SER A 43 18.17 4.41 16.89
CA SER A 43 18.64 3.31 16.05
C SER A 43 19.88 3.73 15.24
N LYS A 44 21.07 3.29 15.67
CA LYS A 44 22.24 3.15 14.78
C LYS A 44 22.10 1.75 14.11
N SER A 45 22.24 1.54 12.80
CA SER A 45 23.13 2.17 11.82
C SER A 45 22.55 2.27 10.40
N VAL A 46 22.87 3.41 9.78
CA VAL A 46 23.33 3.71 8.42
C VAL A 46 22.82 2.87 7.24
N GLY A 47 22.10 3.57 6.38
CA GLY A 47 21.93 3.21 4.97
C GLY A 47 20.62 3.71 4.38
N MET A 48 20.26 4.99 4.55
CA MET A 48 19.16 5.56 3.75
C MET A 48 19.22 7.09 3.72
N CYS A 49 19.95 7.63 2.73
CA CYS A 49 19.49 8.82 2.06
C CYS A 49 20.13 8.95 0.68
N VAL A 50 19.32 8.96 -0.39
CA VAL A 50 19.75 9.49 -1.69
C VAL A 50 19.08 10.87 -1.81
N GLY A 51 19.82 11.92 -1.40
CA GLY A 51 19.50 13.32 -1.70
C GLY A 51 19.08 14.25 -0.55
N CYS A 52 19.08 13.85 0.72
CA CYS A 52 18.57 14.70 1.82
C CYS A 52 19.38 14.58 3.11
N GLU A 53 20.28 15.52 3.37
CA GLU A 53 20.25 16.24 4.64
C GLU A 53 20.53 17.71 4.32
N LYS A 54 19.49 18.44 3.88
CA LYS A 54 19.48 19.86 4.24
C LYS A 54 19.40 19.90 5.77
N PRO A 55 20.17 20.78 6.45
CA PRO A 55 20.08 20.87 7.90
C PRO A 55 18.62 21.06 8.33
N PHE A 56 18.25 20.43 9.43
CA PHE A 56 16.90 20.55 9.98
C PHE A 56 16.61 22.02 10.30
N ASP A 57 15.71 22.63 9.52
CA ASP A 57 15.33 24.03 9.66
C ASP A 57 13.89 24.12 10.18
N PHE A 58 13.72 24.45 11.46
CA PHE A 58 12.41 24.53 12.12
C PHE A 58 11.42 25.43 11.35
N PRO A 59 11.78 26.65 10.91
CA PRO A 59 10.95 27.47 10.02
C PRO A 59 10.48 26.77 8.75
N ALA A 60 11.38 26.20 7.94
CA ALA A 60 10.99 25.49 6.71
C ALA A 60 10.09 24.28 7.00
N HIS A 61 10.34 23.55 8.09
CA HIS A 61 9.49 22.42 8.49
C HIS A 61 8.11 22.88 8.95
N LYS A 62 8.01 23.99 9.70
CA LYS A 62 6.73 24.56 10.11
C LYS A 62 5.91 25.02 8.90
N GLN A 63 6.53 25.74 7.97
CA GLN A 63 5.86 26.20 6.75
C GLN A 63 5.43 25.02 5.87
N LEU A 64 6.25 23.97 5.78
CA LEU A 64 5.89 22.73 5.10
C LEU A 64 4.69 22.04 5.77
N LEU A 65 4.70 21.92 7.10
CA LEU A 65 3.63 21.27 7.86
C LEU A 65 2.30 22.02 7.73
N GLU A 66 2.31 23.35 7.85
CA GLU A 66 1.12 24.19 7.65
C GLU A 66 0.58 24.02 6.21
N GLY A 67 1.46 24.04 5.21
CA GLY A 67 1.06 23.83 3.81
C GLY A 67 0.55 22.42 3.47
N LEU A 68 0.90 21.41 4.27
CA LEU A 68 0.45 20.03 4.08
C LEU A 68 -0.81 19.69 4.88
N ALA A 69 -0.95 20.23 6.09
CA ALA A 69 -2.06 19.91 6.99
C ALA A 69 -3.42 20.37 6.44
N ASP A 70 -3.45 21.54 5.78
CA ASP A 70 -4.69 22.14 5.27
C ASP A 70 -4.94 21.81 3.78
N ASN A 71 -4.09 20.99 3.15
CA ASN A 71 -4.20 20.71 1.72
C ASN A 71 -5.22 19.59 1.45
N PRO A 72 -6.37 19.91 0.82
CA PRO A 72 -7.45 18.95 0.61
C PRO A 72 -7.09 17.85 -0.39
N TYR A 73 -6.07 18.03 -1.22
CA TYR A 73 -5.67 17.09 -2.27
C TYR A 73 -4.71 16.00 -1.74
N ILE A 74 -3.90 16.33 -0.73
CA ILE A 74 -3.03 15.37 -0.04
C ILE A 74 -3.86 14.35 0.74
N GLY A 75 -4.99 14.79 1.31
CA GLY A 75 -5.96 13.90 1.93
C GLY A 75 -6.49 12.83 0.97
N GLU A 76 -6.78 13.22 -0.28
CA GLU A 76 -7.25 12.29 -1.31
C GLU A 76 -6.17 11.27 -1.72
N LEU A 77 -4.92 11.71 -1.91
CA LEU A 77 -3.78 10.80 -2.20
C LEU A 77 -3.62 9.73 -1.12
N ARG A 78 -3.62 10.15 0.14
CA ARG A 78 -3.50 9.23 1.29
C ARG A 78 -4.69 8.29 1.38
N MET A 79 -5.91 8.83 1.28
CA MET A 79 -7.13 8.01 1.35
C MET A 79 -7.15 6.95 0.25
N ALA A 80 -6.84 7.34 -0.98
CA ALA A 80 -6.80 6.45 -2.13
C ALA A 80 -5.84 5.26 -1.97
N LEU A 81 -4.67 5.50 -1.36
CA LEU A 81 -3.69 4.46 -1.10
C LEU A 81 -4.26 3.33 -0.23
N TYR A 82 -5.01 3.68 0.82
CA TYR A 82 -5.60 2.69 1.74
C TYR A 82 -6.93 2.10 1.25
N VAL A 83 -7.67 2.84 0.41
CA VAL A 83 -8.94 2.35 -0.14
C VAL A 83 -8.73 1.11 -1.03
N GLN A 84 -7.56 0.95 -1.65
CA GLN A 84 -7.21 -0.25 -2.41
C GLN A 84 -7.28 -1.52 -1.58
N ASP A 85 -6.63 -1.54 -0.40
CA ASP A 85 -6.64 -2.69 0.51
C ASP A 85 -8.04 -3.06 1.02
N ILE A 86 -8.99 -2.11 1.02
CA ILE A 86 -10.33 -2.32 1.58
C ILE A 86 -11.34 -2.67 0.48
N ARG A 87 -11.40 -1.85 -0.57
CA ARG A 87 -12.40 -1.99 -1.65
C ARG A 87 -11.96 -2.97 -2.73
N HIS A 88 -10.65 -3.08 -2.94
CA HIS A 88 -10.06 -3.91 -3.99
C HIS A 88 -9.25 -5.08 -3.40
N GLN A 89 -9.45 -5.40 -2.12
CA GLN A 89 -8.75 -6.46 -1.36
C GLN A 89 -8.59 -7.79 -2.12
N PHE A 90 -9.60 -8.17 -2.91
CA PHE A 90 -9.64 -9.44 -3.63
C PHE A 90 -9.27 -9.31 -5.12
N GLU A 91 -8.93 -8.11 -5.58
CA GLU A 91 -8.58 -7.82 -6.96
C GLU A 91 -7.06 -7.87 -7.14
N SER A 92 -6.53 -9.01 -7.59
CA SER A 92 -5.08 -9.21 -7.77
C SER A 92 -4.40 -8.14 -8.64
N LYS A 93 -5.14 -7.54 -9.59
CA LYS A 93 -4.65 -6.45 -10.44
C LYS A 93 -4.30 -5.18 -9.64
N ALA A 94 -4.95 -4.93 -8.50
CA ALA A 94 -4.66 -3.79 -7.63
C ALA A 94 -3.39 -4.01 -6.80
N HIS A 95 -3.07 -5.28 -6.50
CA HIS A 95 -2.04 -5.67 -5.55
C HIS A 95 -0.80 -6.32 -6.18
N PHE A 96 -0.69 -6.32 -7.52
CA PHE A 96 0.36 -7.02 -8.26
C PHE A 96 0.51 -8.50 -7.90
N ASP A 97 -0.59 -9.17 -7.55
CA ASP A 97 -0.60 -10.57 -7.13
C ASP A 97 -0.81 -11.55 -8.28
N ASN A 98 -0.65 -12.83 -7.98
CA ASN A 98 -1.02 -13.94 -8.85
C ASN A 98 -0.30 -14.00 -10.20
N CYS A 99 0.87 -13.37 -10.28
CA CYS A 99 1.72 -13.28 -11.46
C CYS A 99 0.98 -12.73 -12.70
N HIS A 100 -0.19 -12.11 -12.51
CA HIS A 100 -1.00 -11.51 -13.56
C HIS A 100 -0.54 -10.07 -13.82
N PHE A 101 0.74 -9.93 -14.17
CA PHE A 101 1.42 -8.64 -14.34
C PHE A 101 0.75 -7.77 -15.40
N GLU A 102 0.25 -8.36 -16.49
CA GLU A 102 -0.42 -7.63 -17.56
C GLU A 102 -1.68 -6.94 -17.03
N GLY A 103 -2.56 -7.65 -16.33
CA GLY A 103 -3.77 -7.03 -15.76
C GLY A 103 -3.45 -5.97 -14.71
N ALA A 104 -2.41 -6.18 -13.89
CA ALA A 104 -1.96 -5.15 -12.95
C ALA A 104 -1.42 -3.90 -13.64
N GLN A 105 -0.63 -4.07 -14.72
CA GLN A 105 -0.14 -2.97 -15.56
C GLN A 105 -1.29 -2.24 -16.27
N THR A 106 -2.25 -2.97 -16.84
CA THR A 106 -3.44 -2.38 -17.47
C THR A 106 -4.27 -1.60 -16.46
N TYR A 107 -4.49 -2.14 -15.26
CA TYR A 107 -5.20 -1.43 -14.20
C TYR A 107 -4.46 -0.17 -13.78
N LEU A 108 -3.16 -0.26 -13.53
CA LEU A 108 -2.32 0.90 -13.21
C LEU A 108 -2.41 1.97 -14.31
N MET A 109 -2.31 1.60 -15.59
CA MET A 109 -2.47 2.54 -16.71
C MET A 109 -3.84 3.21 -16.71
N SER A 110 -4.91 2.45 -16.42
CA SER A 110 -6.27 3.01 -16.36
C SER A 110 -6.41 4.08 -15.27
N LEU A 111 -5.73 3.92 -14.13
CA LEU A 111 -5.68 4.92 -13.05
C LEU A 111 -4.92 6.19 -13.49
N ILE A 112 -3.82 6.04 -14.22
CA ILE A 112 -3.08 7.18 -14.78
C ILE A 112 -3.92 7.91 -15.83
N GLU A 113 -4.66 7.19 -16.68
CA GLU A 113 -5.55 7.80 -17.66
C GLU A 113 -6.74 8.52 -16.99
N GLU A 114 -7.28 7.95 -15.91
CA GLU A 114 -8.33 8.57 -15.09
C GLU A 114 -7.86 9.87 -14.45
N ALA A 115 -6.66 9.87 -13.87
CA ALA A 115 -6.02 11.09 -13.35
C ALA A 115 -5.95 12.18 -14.44
N GLY A 116 -5.62 11.81 -15.67
CA GLY A 116 -5.51 12.75 -16.78
C GLY A 116 -6.84 13.31 -17.28
N ARG A 117 -7.91 12.50 -17.27
CA ARG A 117 -9.26 12.99 -17.55
C ARG A 117 -9.68 14.02 -16.50
N HIS A 118 -9.53 13.69 -15.23
CA HIS A 118 -9.88 14.59 -14.13
C HIS A 118 -9.03 15.86 -14.08
N ALA A 119 -7.74 15.77 -14.41
CA ALA A 119 -6.88 16.95 -14.54
C ALA A 119 -7.36 17.87 -15.68
N SER A 120 -7.78 17.28 -16.81
CA SER A 120 -8.33 18.03 -17.94
C SER A 120 -9.65 18.72 -17.57
N ASP A 121 -10.52 18.02 -16.83
CA ASP A 121 -11.77 18.57 -16.30
C ASP A 121 -11.51 19.73 -15.33
N ALA A 122 -10.52 19.58 -14.43
CA ALA A 122 -10.12 20.63 -13.49
C ALA A 122 -9.63 21.88 -14.23
N LEU A 123 -8.81 21.71 -15.28
CA LEU A 123 -8.35 22.82 -16.12
C LEU A 123 -9.51 23.50 -16.85
N ALA A 124 -10.44 22.72 -17.41
CA ALA A 124 -11.60 23.26 -18.11
C ALA A 124 -12.52 24.03 -17.16
N ALA A 125 -12.76 23.53 -15.95
CA ALA A 125 -13.53 24.21 -14.93
C ALA A 125 -12.85 25.50 -14.45
N LYS A 126 -11.53 25.46 -14.23
CA LYS A 126 -10.71 26.63 -13.91
C LYS A 126 -10.85 27.73 -14.96
N ASN A 127 -10.75 27.38 -16.25
CA ASN A 127 -10.86 28.33 -17.36
C ASN A 127 -12.25 28.99 -17.47
N ARG A 128 -13.29 28.33 -16.94
CA ARG A 128 -14.65 28.87 -16.88
C ARG A 128 -14.95 29.62 -15.58
N GLY A 129 -14.01 29.68 -14.63
CA GLY A 129 -14.21 30.27 -13.31
C GLY A 129 -15.10 29.44 -12.38
N ASP A 130 -15.36 28.17 -12.69
CA ASP A 130 -16.15 27.28 -11.84
C ASP A 130 -15.26 26.63 -10.78
N THR A 131 -15.12 27.32 -9.64
CA THR A 131 -14.27 26.85 -8.54
C THR A 131 -14.75 25.53 -7.94
N GLY A 132 -16.07 25.30 -7.89
CA GLY A 132 -16.64 24.08 -7.32
C GLY A 132 -16.29 22.84 -8.17
N ALA A 133 -16.55 22.91 -9.47
CA ALA A 133 -16.19 21.84 -10.40
C ALA A 133 -14.68 21.64 -10.48
N MET A 134 -13.90 22.73 -10.46
CA MET A 134 -12.43 22.66 -10.46
C MET A 134 -11.90 21.89 -9.25
N THR A 135 -12.33 22.24 -8.04
CA THR A 135 -11.89 21.56 -6.82
C THR A 135 -12.32 20.09 -6.80
N SER A 136 -13.56 19.79 -7.23
CA SER A 136 -14.04 18.40 -7.30
C SER A 136 -13.22 17.56 -8.28
N ALA A 137 -12.96 18.07 -9.48
CA ALA A 137 -12.17 17.38 -10.48
C ALA A 137 -10.70 17.24 -10.04
N ALA A 138 -10.12 18.26 -9.40
CA ALA A 138 -8.77 18.19 -8.87
C ALA A 138 -8.65 17.12 -7.76
N LYS A 139 -9.62 17.01 -6.85
CA LYS A 139 -9.65 15.93 -5.86
C LYS A 139 -9.65 14.55 -6.50
N ALA A 140 -10.50 14.32 -7.51
CA ALA A 140 -10.52 13.08 -8.26
C ALA A 140 -9.18 12.81 -8.97
N ALA A 141 -8.57 13.85 -9.54
CA ALA A 141 -7.25 13.77 -10.19
C ALA A 141 -6.10 13.45 -9.22
N PHE A 142 -6.26 13.71 -7.92
CA PHE A 142 -5.31 13.30 -6.87
C PHE A 142 -5.62 11.91 -6.31
N PHE A 143 -6.89 11.51 -6.31
CA PHE A 143 -7.31 10.19 -5.87
C PHE A 143 -6.73 9.07 -6.76
N SER A 144 -6.83 9.18 -8.09
CA SER A 144 -6.36 8.12 -9.00
C SER A 144 -4.83 7.87 -8.93
N PRO A 145 -3.95 8.89 -8.86
CA PRO A 145 -2.53 8.67 -8.58
C PRO A 145 -2.26 8.06 -7.20
N GLY A 146 -3.09 8.31 -6.19
CA GLY A 146 -2.98 7.66 -4.88
C GLY A 146 -3.27 6.16 -4.95
N GLN A 147 -4.24 5.77 -5.78
CA GLN A 147 -4.50 4.35 -6.11
C GLN A 147 -3.32 3.75 -6.90
N ALA A 148 -2.76 4.50 -7.84
CA ALA A 148 -1.60 4.06 -8.61
C ALA A 148 -0.35 3.88 -7.73
N LEU A 149 -0.14 4.76 -6.73
CA LEU A 149 0.93 4.65 -5.75
C LEU A 149 0.87 3.33 -4.99
N HIS A 150 -0.32 2.91 -4.57
CA HIS A 150 -0.52 1.61 -3.92
C HIS A 150 -0.01 0.46 -4.80
N ALA A 151 -0.50 0.37 -6.05
CA ALA A 151 -0.09 -0.70 -6.97
C ALA A 151 1.43 -0.66 -7.28
N VAL A 152 2.01 0.53 -7.42
CA VAL A 152 3.47 0.69 -7.63
C VAL A 152 4.27 0.19 -6.43
N GLN A 153 3.79 0.44 -5.22
CA GLN A 153 4.42 -0.05 -4.00
C GLN A 153 4.28 -1.57 -3.89
N ASP A 154 3.09 -2.11 -4.17
CA ASP A 154 2.81 -3.53 -4.17
C ASP A 154 3.64 -4.32 -5.19
N PHE A 155 3.99 -3.73 -6.34
CA PHE A 155 4.97 -4.33 -7.24
C PHE A 155 6.29 -4.66 -6.52
N TYR A 156 6.78 -3.78 -5.66
CA TYR A 156 8.01 -4.02 -4.92
C TYR A 156 7.81 -4.90 -3.69
N ALA A 157 6.64 -4.88 -3.05
CA ALA A 157 6.34 -5.68 -1.87
C ALA A 157 5.97 -7.13 -2.21
N HIS A 158 5.20 -7.35 -3.27
CA HIS A 158 4.54 -8.63 -3.57
C HIS A 158 5.17 -9.38 -4.75
N THR A 159 6.20 -8.83 -5.40
CA THR A 159 7.01 -9.57 -6.38
C THR A 159 8.35 -9.99 -5.80
N ASN A 160 9.05 -10.92 -6.46
CA ASN A 160 10.45 -11.23 -6.14
C ASN A 160 11.47 -10.31 -6.85
N TYR A 161 11.06 -9.12 -7.32
CA TYR A 161 11.93 -8.23 -8.10
C TYR A 161 13.24 -7.88 -7.37
N ALA A 162 13.15 -7.45 -6.10
CA ALA A 162 14.31 -7.07 -5.31
C ALA A 162 15.28 -8.25 -5.13
N GLU A 163 14.73 -9.45 -4.94
CA GLU A 163 15.46 -10.71 -4.80
C GLU A 163 16.17 -11.13 -6.09
N LEU A 164 15.56 -10.84 -7.26
CA LEU A 164 16.18 -11.09 -8.57
C LEU A 164 17.29 -10.11 -8.93
N GLN A 165 17.26 -8.89 -8.39
CA GLN A 165 18.25 -7.86 -8.69
C GLN A 165 19.38 -7.80 -7.67
N ALA A 166 19.12 -8.05 -6.39
CA ALA A 166 20.11 -7.93 -5.34
C ALA A 166 21.41 -8.71 -5.60
N PRO A 167 21.42 -9.94 -6.13
CA PRO A 167 22.66 -10.66 -6.45
C PRO A 167 23.48 -10.05 -7.60
N LYS A 168 22.93 -9.10 -8.37
CA LYS A 168 23.55 -8.51 -9.56
C LYS A 168 24.24 -7.18 -9.29
N VAL A 169 24.12 -6.66 -8.07
CA VAL A 169 24.61 -5.34 -7.67
C VAL A 169 25.54 -5.44 -6.47
N LYS A 170 26.40 -4.42 -6.30
CA LYS A 170 27.25 -4.26 -5.12
C LYS A 170 26.57 -3.41 -4.06
N GLU A 171 25.75 -2.46 -4.48
CA GLU A 171 25.04 -1.55 -3.58
C GLU A 171 23.55 -1.48 -3.92
N ALA A 172 22.71 -1.24 -2.91
CA ALA A 172 21.26 -1.17 -3.08
C ALA A 172 20.83 -0.09 -4.09
N GLY A 173 21.58 1.03 -4.14
CA GLY A 173 21.32 2.14 -5.06
C GLY A 173 21.60 1.83 -6.54
N GLU A 174 22.27 0.72 -6.84
CA GLU A 174 22.53 0.28 -8.22
C GLU A 174 21.37 -0.55 -8.80
N ILE A 175 20.41 -0.98 -7.97
CA ILE A 175 19.25 -1.73 -8.43
C ILE A 175 18.38 -0.81 -9.28
N PRO A 176 18.09 -1.15 -10.54
CA PRO A 176 17.23 -0.33 -11.38
C PRO A 176 15.85 -0.17 -10.75
N VAL A 177 15.31 1.05 -10.82
CA VAL A 177 13.90 1.29 -10.52
C VAL A 177 13.11 1.02 -11.79
N ILE A 178 12.05 0.22 -11.67
CA ILE A 178 11.12 -0.12 -12.74
C ILE A 178 9.87 0.70 -12.45
N ALA A 179 9.40 1.46 -13.45
CA ALA A 179 8.16 2.19 -13.39
C ALA A 179 7.06 1.41 -14.12
N PRO A 180 6.22 0.60 -13.45
CA PRO A 180 5.29 -0.31 -14.14
C PRO A 180 4.21 0.40 -14.97
N TRP A 181 4.07 1.72 -14.85
CA TRP A 181 3.20 2.59 -15.65
C TRP A 181 3.87 3.12 -16.93
N ARG A 182 5.17 2.87 -17.15
CA ARG A 182 5.88 3.28 -18.37
C ARG A 182 5.98 2.11 -19.33
N LYS A 183 5.62 2.31 -20.60
CA LYS A 183 5.64 1.25 -21.61
C LYS A 183 7.00 0.53 -21.71
N ALA A 184 8.10 1.30 -21.71
CA ALA A 184 9.44 0.73 -21.77
C ALA A 184 9.76 -0.21 -20.58
N ASP A 185 9.22 0.08 -19.41
CA ASP A 185 9.42 -0.73 -18.20
C ASP A 185 8.41 -1.89 -18.11
N GLN A 186 7.24 -1.76 -18.74
CA GLN A 186 6.33 -2.89 -18.93
C GLN A 186 6.97 -3.98 -19.80
N ASP A 187 7.69 -3.59 -20.85
CA ASP A 187 8.45 -4.52 -21.69
C ASP A 187 9.59 -5.19 -20.90
N LYS A 188 10.30 -4.43 -20.07
CA LYS A 188 11.29 -5.00 -19.14
C LYS A 188 10.67 -5.98 -18.16
N ILE A 189 9.48 -5.70 -17.62
CA ILE A 189 8.76 -6.63 -16.74
C ILE A 189 8.45 -7.93 -17.50
N ALA A 190 8.03 -7.85 -18.77
CA ALA A 190 7.80 -9.04 -19.59
C ALA A 190 9.08 -9.88 -19.77
N ASP A 191 10.23 -9.24 -19.97
CA ASP A 191 11.51 -9.95 -20.04
C ASP A 191 11.97 -10.51 -18.68
N LEU A 192 11.73 -9.77 -17.60
CA LEU A 192 12.01 -10.23 -16.24
C LEU A 192 11.16 -11.46 -15.87
N ARG A 193 9.91 -11.55 -16.35
CA ARG A 193 9.06 -12.75 -16.18
C ARG A 193 9.72 -13.99 -16.78
N LYS A 194 10.32 -13.87 -17.97
CA LYS A 194 11.11 -14.94 -18.60
C LYS A 194 12.36 -15.30 -17.79
N ALA A 195 12.90 -14.33 -17.04
CA ALA A 195 14.05 -14.49 -16.14
C ALA A 195 13.67 -14.86 -14.70
N GLY A 196 12.42 -15.25 -14.43
CA GLY A 196 11.97 -15.75 -13.12
C GLY A 196 11.29 -14.71 -12.22
N LEU A 197 10.87 -13.56 -12.75
CA LEU A 197 9.99 -12.62 -12.02
C LEU A 197 8.62 -13.25 -11.82
N VAL A 198 8.25 -13.37 -10.55
CA VAL A 198 6.96 -13.87 -10.09
C VAL A 198 6.41 -12.93 -9.01
N SER A 199 5.11 -13.00 -8.79
CA SER A 199 4.47 -12.37 -7.65
C SER A 199 3.79 -13.38 -6.74
N GLY A 200 3.33 -12.88 -5.61
CA GLY A 200 2.72 -13.67 -4.56
C GLY A 200 1.45 -14.37 -5.03
N TYR A 201 1.35 -15.67 -4.80
CA TYR A 201 0.12 -16.40 -5.08
C TYR A 201 -0.93 -16.20 -3.96
N VAL A 202 -2.15 -15.78 -4.34
CA VAL A 202 -3.35 -15.73 -3.48
C VAL A 202 -4.48 -16.54 -4.10
N PHE A 203 -5.07 -17.45 -3.33
CA PHE A 203 -6.08 -18.39 -3.86
C PHE A 203 -7.43 -17.75 -4.19
N TRP A 204 -7.75 -16.59 -3.61
CA TRP A 204 -9.04 -15.91 -3.75
C TRP A 204 -9.08 -14.90 -4.90
N GLY A 205 -7.92 -14.47 -5.41
CA GLY A 205 -7.83 -13.51 -6.50
C GLY A 205 -7.70 -14.21 -7.86
N PHE A 206 -8.15 -13.55 -8.91
CA PHE A 206 -8.04 -14.02 -10.30
C PHE A 206 -7.72 -12.87 -11.26
N PRO A 207 -7.08 -13.13 -12.42
CA PRO A 207 -6.51 -14.41 -12.87
C PRO A 207 -5.33 -14.93 -12.03
N GLN A 208 -5.00 -16.22 -12.17
CA GLN A 208 -3.88 -16.89 -11.49
C GLN A 208 -2.88 -17.42 -12.52
N ASP A 209 -1.96 -16.56 -12.93
CA ASP A 209 -0.97 -16.85 -13.99
C ASP A 209 0.36 -17.37 -13.42
N CYS A 210 0.43 -17.59 -12.10
CA CYS A 210 1.65 -18.05 -11.46
C CYS A 210 2.01 -19.47 -11.90
N PRO A 211 3.30 -19.75 -12.17
CA PRO A 211 3.79 -21.11 -12.34
C PRO A 211 3.43 -22.00 -11.14
N ALA A 212 3.25 -23.30 -11.38
CA ALA A 212 3.01 -24.27 -10.33
C ALA A 212 4.13 -24.23 -9.27
N GLY A 213 3.76 -24.25 -7.99
CA GLY A 213 4.71 -24.18 -6.88
C GLY A 213 5.24 -22.78 -6.56
N THR A 214 4.68 -21.73 -7.19
CA THR A 214 4.99 -20.34 -6.81
C THR A 214 4.68 -20.11 -5.33
N ILE A 215 5.58 -19.39 -4.66
CA ILE A 215 5.45 -19.03 -3.26
C ILE A 215 4.17 -18.22 -3.01
N SER A 216 3.44 -18.54 -1.94
CA SER A 216 2.25 -17.78 -1.55
C SER A 216 2.59 -16.32 -1.26
N HIS A 217 1.65 -15.41 -1.55
CA HIS A 217 1.75 -13.99 -1.22
C HIS A 217 2.23 -13.75 0.21
N ARG A 218 1.59 -14.36 1.20
CA ARG A 218 1.99 -14.23 2.63
C ARG A 218 3.48 -14.50 2.89
N ASN A 219 4.08 -15.43 2.15
CA ASN A 219 5.46 -15.82 2.35
C ASN A 219 6.43 -15.02 1.49
N LEU A 220 5.99 -14.49 0.34
CA LEU A 220 6.81 -13.64 -0.53
C LEU A 220 6.78 -12.18 -0.11
N ALA A 221 5.68 -11.72 0.47
CA ALA A 221 5.43 -10.33 0.78
C ALA A 221 6.53 -9.72 1.65
N LYS A 222 6.82 -8.44 1.38
CA LYS A 222 7.69 -7.59 2.17
C LYS A 222 6.94 -6.38 2.70
N ASP A 223 5.76 -6.63 3.25
CA ASP A 223 4.92 -5.62 3.87
C ASP A 223 5.50 -5.08 5.16
N SER A 224 6.19 -5.93 5.92
CA SER A 224 6.85 -5.59 7.17
C SER A 224 8.15 -6.36 7.32
N ALA A 225 8.99 -5.88 8.27
CA ALA A 225 10.23 -6.55 8.64
C ALA A 225 10.02 -7.91 9.32
N ASP A 226 8.78 -8.30 9.67
CA ASP A 226 8.47 -9.55 10.38
C ASP A 226 7.96 -10.66 9.44
N THR A 227 7.61 -10.31 8.20
CA THR A 227 7.21 -11.27 7.16
C THR A 227 8.34 -12.25 6.82
N VAL A 228 7.99 -13.41 6.24
CA VAL A 228 8.95 -14.48 5.92
C VAL A 228 10.04 -13.99 4.96
N SER A 229 9.68 -13.26 3.91
CA SER A 229 10.63 -12.63 3.00
C SER A 229 11.18 -11.33 3.59
N GLY A 230 10.33 -10.44 4.10
CA GLY A 230 10.75 -9.11 4.56
C GLY A 230 11.86 -9.11 5.61
N LYS A 231 11.91 -10.13 6.50
CA LYS A 231 12.95 -10.27 7.52
C LYS A 231 14.29 -10.81 6.99
N ARG A 232 14.34 -11.36 5.78
CA ARG A 232 15.56 -11.93 5.22
C ARG A 232 16.58 -10.83 4.98
N LEU A 233 17.79 -11.04 5.46
CA LEU A 233 18.91 -10.12 5.28
C LEU A 233 19.65 -10.44 3.98
N ILE A 234 20.21 -9.41 3.37
CA ILE A 234 21.04 -9.50 2.17
C ILE A 234 22.48 -9.16 2.58
N PRO A 235 23.36 -10.15 2.83
CA PRO A 235 24.63 -9.91 3.50
C PRO A 235 25.55 -8.92 2.79
N HIS A 236 25.66 -9.02 1.46
CA HIS A 236 26.54 -8.16 0.67
C HIS A 236 26.00 -6.73 0.49
N LEU A 237 24.72 -6.48 0.78
CA LEU A 237 24.11 -5.15 0.80
C LEU A 237 24.04 -4.60 2.22
N ASN A 238 25.15 -4.68 2.97
CA ASN A 238 25.25 -4.21 4.35
C ASN A 238 24.19 -4.81 5.31
N ASN A 239 23.83 -6.08 5.09
CA ASN A 239 22.74 -6.76 5.82
C ASN A 239 21.40 -6.01 5.77
N LEU A 240 21.10 -5.32 4.66
CA LEU A 240 19.78 -4.74 4.44
C LEU A 240 18.73 -5.86 4.41
N SER A 241 17.60 -5.67 5.08
CA SER A 241 16.49 -6.62 4.98
C SER A 241 15.74 -6.45 3.64
N GLN A 242 15.11 -7.51 3.13
CA GLN A 242 14.29 -7.41 1.92
C GLN A 242 13.14 -6.41 2.07
N PHE A 243 12.59 -6.26 3.28
CA PHE A 243 11.64 -5.19 3.61
C PHE A 243 12.23 -3.80 3.34
N ARG A 244 13.40 -3.50 3.91
CA ARG A 244 14.03 -2.19 3.73
C ARG A 244 14.43 -1.93 2.27
N LEU A 245 14.84 -2.97 1.55
CA LEU A 245 15.14 -2.86 0.12
C LEU A 245 13.88 -2.57 -0.70
N ALA A 246 12.77 -3.27 -0.43
CA ALA A 246 11.49 -3.02 -1.09
C ALA A 246 10.99 -1.59 -0.82
N VAL A 247 11.04 -1.13 0.43
CA VAL A 247 10.69 0.26 0.80
C VAL A 247 11.56 1.28 0.07
N PHE A 248 12.87 1.03 -0.05
CA PHE A 248 13.79 1.90 -0.79
C PHE A 248 13.38 2.04 -2.26
N LEU A 249 13.15 0.92 -2.95
CA LEU A 249 12.77 0.91 -4.36
C LEU A 249 11.38 1.51 -4.59
N ALA A 250 10.42 1.14 -3.73
CA ALA A 250 9.06 1.66 -3.77
C ALA A 250 9.02 3.17 -3.55
N ARG A 251 9.88 3.70 -2.66
CA ARG A 251 10.04 5.15 -2.47
C ARG A 251 10.50 5.84 -3.74
N GLN A 252 11.54 5.31 -4.39
CA GLN A 252 12.06 5.89 -5.63
C GLN A 252 11.02 5.84 -6.76
N ALA A 253 10.32 4.71 -6.92
CA ALA A 253 9.27 4.59 -7.92
C ALA A 253 8.09 5.52 -7.64
N SER A 254 7.65 5.62 -6.39
CA SER A 254 6.56 6.53 -6.00
C SER A 254 6.92 8.00 -6.27
N LEU A 255 8.17 8.40 -6.00
CA LEU A 255 8.66 9.73 -6.38
C LEU A 255 8.57 9.96 -7.89
N GLN A 256 9.07 9.02 -8.69
CA GLN A 256 9.00 9.11 -10.16
C GLN A 256 7.55 9.17 -10.66
N LEU A 257 6.63 8.41 -10.06
CA LEU A 257 5.21 8.44 -10.42
C LEU A 257 4.61 9.83 -10.19
N MET A 258 4.87 10.42 -9.02
CA MET A 258 4.37 11.77 -8.72
C MET A 258 5.01 12.81 -9.63
N GLU A 259 6.32 12.74 -9.86
CA GLU A 259 7.02 13.63 -10.80
C GLU A 259 6.43 13.54 -12.21
N ASP A 260 6.22 12.34 -12.74
CA ASP A 260 5.58 12.12 -14.04
C ASP A 260 4.17 12.72 -14.08
N ALA A 261 3.37 12.51 -13.03
CA ALA A 261 2.00 13.03 -12.95
C ALA A 261 1.98 14.57 -12.95
N PHE A 262 2.81 15.22 -12.14
CA PHE A 262 2.85 16.68 -12.06
C PHE A 262 3.49 17.33 -13.29
N GLN A 263 4.44 16.66 -13.95
CA GLN A 263 4.98 17.11 -15.23
C GLN A 263 3.94 16.98 -16.35
N ARG A 264 3.18 15.88 -16.37
CA ARG A 264 2.15 15.62 -17.38
C ARG A 264 0.93 16.53 -17.22
N TRP A 265 0.56 16.87 -15.98
CA TRP A 265 -0.60 17.72 -15.68
C TRP A 265 -0.24 18.91 -14.79
N PRO A 266 0.33 19.99 -15.36
CA PRO A 266 0.78 21.15 -14.60
C PRO A 266 -0.31 21.83 -13.76
N VAL A 267 -1.58 21.71 -14.17
CA VAL A 267 -2.73 22.22 -13.39
C VAL A 267 -2.79 21.62 -11.98
N LEU A 268 -2.37 20.36 -11.80
CA LEU A 268 -2.35 19.74 -10.48
C LEU A 268 -1.31 20.40 -9.57
N LYS A 269 -0.14 20.77 -10.12
CA LYS A 269 0.90 21.49 -9.37
C LYS A 269 0.42 22.89 -8.98
N GLU A 270 -0.25 23.58 -9.91
CA GLU A 270 -0.77 24.92 -9.65
C GLU A 270 -1.82 24.91 -8.54
N LEU A 271 -2.75 23.94 -8.57
CA LEU A 271 -3.83 23.84 -7.58
C LEU A 271 -3.34 23.37 -6.21
N ASN A 272 -2.40 22.43 -6.18
CA ASN A 272 -1.87 21.88 -4.93
C ASN A 272 -0.83 22.79 -4.25
N GLY A 273 -0.14 23.63 -5.03
CA GLY A 273 0.99 24.39 -4.55
C GLY A 273 2.30 23.58 -4.58
N PRO A 274 3.38 24.15 -4.02
CA PRO A 274 4.75 23.73 -4.31
C PRO A 274 5.16 22.38 -3.69
N ASN A 275 4.40 21.88 -2.71
CA ASN A 275 4.76 20.71 -1.92
C ASN A 275 3.71 19.61 -2.04
N VAL A 276 4.16 18.37 -2.22
CA VAL A 276 3.30 17.19 -2.24
C VAL A 276 3.86 16.18 -1.25
N ALA A 277 3.00 15.67 -0.38
CA ALA A 277 3.33 14.56 0.51
C ALA A 277 2.53 13.32 0.10
N PHE A 278 3.17 12.16 0.18
CA PHE A 278 2.54 10.86 -0.01
C PHE A 278 3.23 9.84 0.88
N GLU A 279 2.57 8.72 1.09
CA GLU A 279 3.05 7.66 1.98
C GLU A 279 3.71 6.55 1.19
N ILE A 280 4.70 5.90 1.81
CA ILE A 280 5.41 4.75 1.28
C ILE A 280 5.24 3.61 2.26
N LEU A 281 4.78 2.45 1.77
CA LEU A 281 4.86 1.11 2.39
C LEU A 281 5.15 1.15 3.89
N LEU A 282 4.20 1.74 4.61
CA LEU A 282 4.13 1.71 6.05
C LEU A 282 2.92 0.85 6.36
N ASP A 283 3.20 -0.45 6.44
CA ASP A 283 2.34 -1.37 7.14
C ASP A 283 2.39 -1.02 8.64
N ARG A 284 1.47 -0.13 9.06
CA ARG A 284 0.93 -0.14 10.43
C ARG A 284 -0.38 -0.96 10.48
N ARG A 285 -0.60 -1.90 9.56
CA ARG A 285 -1.75 -2.83 9.42
C ARG A 285 -1.79 -3.89 10.56
N GLY A 286 -1.16 -3.58 11.70
CA GLY A 286 -1.24 -4.29 12.97
C GLY A 286 -1.73 -3.41 14.13
N LEU A 287 -2.74 -2.56 13.88
CA LEU A 287 -3.55 -1.95 14.94
C LEU A 287 -4.87 -2.69 15.10
#